data_AF-A0A353GRU8-F1
#
_entry.id   AF-A0A353GRU8-F1
#
_cell.length_a   1.000
_cell.length_b   1.000
_cell.length_c   1.000
_cell.angle_alpha   90.00
_cell.angle_beta   90.00
_cell.angle_gamma   90.00
#
_symmetry.space_group_name_H-M   'P 1'
#
loop_
_entity.id
_entity.type
_entity.pdbx_description
1 polymer ?
#
loop_
_entity_poly.entity_id
_entity_poly.type
_entity_poly.pdbx_seq_one_letter_code
_entity_poly.pdbx_strand_id
1 'polypeptide(L)'
;MLKFNKDSNTLEQTEYIYSLQDVAEPHLYRYLFNYEEVPKVPFNHRHVPMRPPEEIWITDSTFRDGQQAREPYTVKQIVDIYKFMNRLGGPK
;
A
#
# COMPACT_ATOMS: atom_id res chain seq x y z
N MET A 1 -19.84 -11.26 -12.57
CA MET A 1 -19.75 -11.06 -14.04
C MET A 1 -18.43 -11.65 -14.51
N LEU A 2 -18.42 -12.47 -15.57
CA LEU A 2 -17.18 -13.04 -16.12
C LEU A 2 -16.44 -11.98 -16.95
N LYS A 3 -15.13 -11.82 -16.73
CA LYS A 3 -14.25 -10.90 -17.44
C LYS A 3 -12.95 -11.61 -17.83
N PHE A 4 -12.43 -11.34 -19.02
CA PHE A 4 -11.12 -11.86 -19.44
C PHE A 4 -10.01 -11.12 -18.68
N ASN A 5 -9.12 -11.87 -18.04
CA ASN A 5 -7.98 -11.34 -17.32
C ASN A 5 -6.71 -11.45 -18.19
N LYS A 6 -6.03 -10.32 -18.41
CA LYS A 6 -4.79 -10.24 -19.21
C LYS A 6 -3.58 -10.87 -18.51
N ASP A 7 -3.56 -10.89 -17.18
CA ASP A 7 -2.43 -11.41 -16.39
C ASP A 7 -2.39 -12.95 -16.41
N SER A 8 -3.56 -13.59 -16.44
CA SER A 8 -3.71 -15.06 -16.45
C SER A 8 -4.10 -15.64 -17.81
N ASN A 9 -4.52 -14.80 -18.77
CA ASN A 9 -5.08 -15.20 -20.06
C ASN A 9 -6.31 -16.12 -19.96
N THR A 10 -7.11 -15.99 -18.90
CA THR A 10 -8.32 -16.80 -18.66
C THR A 10 -9.55 -15.92 -18.40
N LEU A 11 -10.75 -16.52 -18.52
CA LEU A 11 -11.99 -15.89 -18.08
C LEU A 11 -12.13 -16.06 -16.56
N GLU A 12 -12.14 -14.95 -15.82
CA GLU A 12 -12.26 -14.92 -14.37
C GLU A 12 -13.58 -14.29 -13.94
N GLN A 13 -14.19 -14.79 -12.86
CA GLN A 13 -15.37 -14.20 -12.25
C GLN A 13 -14.93 -13.16 -11.20
N THR A 14 -15.13 -11.87 -11.49
CA THR A 14 -14.93 -10.84 -10.48
C THR A 14 -16.13 -10.87 -9.53
N GLU A 15 -15.95 -11.43 -8.34
CA GLU A 15 -17.06 -11.63 -7.38
C GLU A 15 -17.30 -10.45 -6.44
N TYR A 16 -16.38 -9.51 -6.32
CA TYR A 16 -16.45 -8.55 -5.23
C TYR A 16 -16.63 -7.12 -5.73
N ILE A 17 -17.89 -6.72 -5.90
CA ILE A 17 -18.26 -5.31 -5.77
C ILE A 17 -18.71 -5.17 -4.31
N TYR A 18 -17.80 -4.73 -3.45
CA TYR A 18 -18.17 -4.41 -2.07
C TYR A 18 -19.01 -3.13 -2.08
N SER A 19 -20.28 -3.23 -1.71
CA SER A 19 -21.09 -2.06 -1.42
C SER A 19 -20.77 -1.55 -0.02
N LEU A 20 -20.56 -0.25 0.11
CA LEU A 20 -20.46 0.39 1.41
C LEU A 20 -21.77 0.15 2.18
N GLN A 21 -21.66 -0.46 3.36
CA GLN A 21 -22.78 -0.71 4.25
C GLN A 21 -22.73 0.28 5.39
N ASP A 22 -23.82 1.02 5.57
CA ASP A 22 -24.03 1.82 6.78
C ASP A 22 -24.53 0.89 7.88
N VAL A 23 -23.74 0.74 8.94
CA VAL A 23 -24.00 -0.20 10.04
C VAL A 23 -24.36 0.58 11.29
N ALA A 24 -25.38 0.10 12.02
CA ALA A 24 -25.87 0.76 13.23
C ALA A 24 -24.83 0.77 14.36
N GLU A 25 -23.93 -0.23 14.38
CA GLU A 25 -22.89 -0.37 15.40
C GLU A 25 -21.52 -0.67 14.77
N PRO A 26 -20.41 -0.23 15.39
CA PRO A 26 -19.08 -0.43 14.85
C PRO A 26 -18.61 -1.88 14.98
N HIS A 27 -17.99 -2.41 13.93
CA HIS A 27 -17.33 -3.72 14.00
C HIS A 27 -15.92 -3.57 14.59
N LEU A 28 -15.77 -3.92 15.87
CA LEU A 28 -14.55 -3.63 16.66
C LEU A 28 -13.44 -4.69 16.57
N TYR A 29 -13.67 -5.82 15.89
CA TYR A 29 -12.69 -6.90 15.70
C TYR A 29 -11.99 -7.36 17.00
N ARG A 30 -12.71 -7.44 18.13
CA ARG A 30 -12.13 -7.69 19.47
C ARG A 30 -11.36 -9.01 19.59
N TYR A 31 -11.64 -10.00 18.75
CA TYR A 31 -10.85 -11.24 18.70
C TYR A 31 -9.43 -11.03 18.15
N LEU A 32 -9.27 -10.08 17.23
CA LEU A 32 -8.01 -9.75 16.58
C LEU A 32 -7.24 -8.68 17.38
N PHE A 33 -7.95 -7.67 17.91
CA PHE A 33 -7.39 -6.53 18.63
C PHE A 33 -7.98 -6.46 20.05
N ASN A 34 -7.64 -7.44 20.89
CA ASN A 34 -8.00 -7.34 22.31
C ASN A 34 -7.00 -6.43 23.06
N TYR A 35 -7.37 -6.00 24.26
CA TYR A 35 -6.58 -5.05 25.06
C TYR A 35 -5.55 -5.71 25.99
N GLU A 36 -5.55 -7.04 26.06
CA GLU A 36 -4.75 -7.81 27.02
C GLU A 36 -3.55 -8.50 26.35
N GLU A 37 -3.62 -8.71 25.04
CA GLU A 37 -2.66 -9.45 24.24
C GLU A 37 -2.24 -8.64 23.01
N VAL A 38 -1.12 -9.05 22.39
CA VAL A 38 -0.70 -8.50 21.11
C VAL A 38 -1.72 -8.81 20.00
N PRO A 39 -1.90 -7.92 19.00
CA PRO A 39 -2.81 -8.16 17.88
C PRO A 39 -2.55 -9.48 17.15
N LYS A 40 -3.62 -10.21 16.84
CA LYS A 40 -3.56 -11.51 16.16
C LYS A 40 -3.68 -11.34 14.65
N VAL A 41 -2.86 -12.08 13.90
CA VAL A 41 -2.92 -12.13 12.43
C VAL A 41 -3.41 -13.51 11.99
N PRO A 42 -4.68 -13.66 11.59
CA PRO A 42 -5.19 -14.94 11.11
C PRO A 42 -4.68 -15.21 9.71
N PHE A 43 -4.07 -16.37 9.50
CA PHE A 43 -3.71 -16.83 8.17
C PHE A 43 -4.97 -17.32 7.45
N ASN A 44 -5.22 -16.79 6.26
CA ASN A 44 -6.12 -17.44 5.32
C ASN A 44 -5.30 -18.43 4.49
N HIS A 45 -5.90 -19.55 4.08
CA HIS A 45 -5.25 -20.52 3.20
C HIS A 45 -5.25 -20.05 1.73
N ARG A 46 -5.26 -18.73 1.47
CA ARG A 46 -5.32 -18.17 0.12
C ARG A 46 -3.90 -17.97 -0.41
N HIS A 47 -3.67 -18.44 -1.63
CA HIS A 47 -2.45 -18.14 -2.37
C HIS A 47 -2.62 -16.81 -3.12
N VAL A 48 -1.72 -15.87 -2.88
CA VAL A 48 -1.68 -14.59 -3.61
C VAL A 48 -0.84 -14.79 -4.88
N PRO A 49 -1.39 -14.57 -6.09
CA PRO A 49 -0.62 -14.71 -7.31
C PRO A 49 0.40 -13.56 -7.46
N MET A 50 1.58 -13.85 -8.01
CA MET A 50 2.58 -12.85 -8.33
C MET A 50 2.17 -12.09 -9.60
N ARG A 51 1.41 -11.01 -9.44
CA ARG A 51 0.96 -10.13 -10.52
C ARG A 51 1.49 -8.71 -10.25
N PRO A 52 2.75 -8.38 -10.64
CA PRO A 52 3.24 -7.02 -10.51
C PRO A 52 2.38 -6.08 -11.38
N PRO A 53 2.14 -4.83 -10.95
CA PRO A 53 1.36 -3.90 -11.74
C PRO A 53 2.13 -3.51 -13.02
N GLU A 54 1.38 -3.26 -14.11
CA GLU A 54 1.94 -2.77 -15.38
C GLU A 54 2.68 -1.44 -15.20
N GLU A 55 2.12 -0.55 -14.37
CA GLU A 55 2.74 0.72 -13.98
C GLU A 55 3.04 0.72 -12.48
N ILE A 56 4.31 0.93 -12.13
CA ILE A 56 4.75 1.05 -10.74
C ILE A 56 4.76 2.53 -10.36
N TRP A 57 3.91 2.89 -9.41
CA TRP A 57 3.88 4.22 -8.81
C TRP A 57 4.77 4.23 -7.57
N ILE A 58 5.77 5.11 -7.57
CA ILE A 58 6.67 5.28 -6.44
C ILE A 58 6.34 6.60 -5.77
N THR A 59 6.12 6.54 -4.46
CA THR A 59 6.07 7.72 -3.58
C THR A 59 7.23 7.62 -2.61
N ASP A 60 7.81 8.75 -2.24
CA ASP A 60 8.90 8.80 -1.29
C ASP A 60 8.47 9.51 0.01
N SER A 61 9.12 9.15 1.11
CA SER A 61 8.97 9.81 2.41
C SER A 61 10.29 10.38 2.92
N THR A 62 11.21 10.73 2.01
CA THR A 62 12.59 11.14 2.31
C THR A 62 12.63 12.32 3.28
N PHE A 63 11.80 13.33 3.04
CA PHE A 63 11.75 14.55 3.87
C PHE A 63 10.83 14.43 5.10
N ARG A 64 10.21 13.25 5.32
CA ARG A 64 9.42 12.96 6.51
C ARG A 64 10.08 11.86 7.33
N ASP A 65 9.84 10.60 6.97
CA ASP A 65 10.44 9.44 7.66
C ASP A 65 11.96 9.43 7.55
N GLY A 66 12.48 9.67 6.34
CA GLY A 66 13.92 9.59 6.08
C GLY A 66 14.72 10.60 6.91
N GLN A 67 14.23 11.84 6.98
CA GLN A 67 14.86 12.91 7.76
C GLN A 67 14.78 12.66 9.28
N GLN A 68 13.72 12.00 9.78
CA GLN A 68 13.60 11.63 11.19
C GLN A 68 14.59 10.53 11.61
N ALA A 69 15.01 9.67 10.68
CA ALA A 69 15.94 8.56 10.94
C ALA A 69 17.43 8.95 10.84
N ARG A 70 17.74 10.22 10.58
CA ARG A 70 19.10 10.73 10.36
C ARG A 70 19.34 11.99 11.19
N GLU A 71 20.60 12.36 11.35
CA GLU A 71 20.93 13.69 11.85
C GLU A 71 20.29 14.78 10.96
N PRO A 72 19.85 15.91 11.53
CA PRO A 72 19.18 16.95 10.78
C PRO A 72 20.01 17.42 9.58
N TYR A 73 19.42 17.32 8.38
CA TYR A 73 20.05 17.83 7.17
C TYR A 73 20.16 19.35 7.20
N THR A 74 21.29 19.86 6.72
CA THR A 74 21.41 21.27 6.39
C THR A 74 20.45 21.63 5.25
N VAL A 75 20.07 22.91 5.15
CA VAL A 75 19.21 23.41 4.06
C VAL A 75 19.78 23.05 2.68
N LYS A 76 21.10 23.16 2.50
CA LYS A 76 21.75 22.79 1.23
C LYS A 76 21.57 21.31 0.90
N GLN A 77 21.74 20.41 1.87
CA GLN A 77 21.54 18.97 1.66
C GLN A 77 20.09 18.66 1.29
N ILE A 78 19.12 19.28 1.94
CA ILE A 78 17.68 19.12 1.62
C ILE A 78 17.43 19.53 0.16
N VAL A 79 17.94 20.69 -0.26
CA VAL A 79 17.78 21.20 -1.62
C VAL A 79 18.47 20.28 -2.65
N ASP A 80 19.67 19.79 -2.35
CA ASP A 80 20.42 18.89 -3.23
C ASP A 80 19.68 17.55 -3.42
N ILE A 81 19.13 16.99 -2.34
CA ILE A 81 18.29 15.78 -2.40
C ILE A 81 17.02 16.06 -3.21
N TYR A 82 16.33 17.17 -2.96
CA TYR A 82 15.08 17.50 -3.66
C TYR A 82 15.30 17.59 -5.18
N LYS A 83 16.39 18.25 -5.61
CA LYS A 83 16.79 18.32 -7.02
C LYS A 83 17.15 16.95 -7.58
N PHE A 84 17.85 16.12 -6.80
CA PHE A 84 18.19 14.77 -7.22
C PHE A 84 16.95 13.91 -7.45
N MET A 85 15.98 13.98 -6.55
CA MET A 85 14.71 13.26 -6.65
C MET A 85 13.89 13.69 -7.87
N ASN A 86 13.84 15.00 -8.15
CA ASN A 86 13.23 15.51 -9.37
C ASN A 86 13.90 14.95 -10.64
N ARG A 87 15.23 14.84 -10.64
CA ARG A 87 15.99 14.23 -11.76
C ARG A 87 15.70 12.74 -11.92
N LEU A 88 15.53 12.01 -10.81
CA LEU A 88 15.17 10.58 -10.84
C LEU A 88 13.74 10.34 -11.33
N GLY A 89 12.83 11.30 -11.15
CA GLY A 89 11.44 11.22 -11.60
C GLY A 89 11.26 11.15 -13.12
N GLY A 90 12.34 11.24 -13.90
CA GLY A 90 12.31 11.16 -15.35
C GLY A 90 11.91 12.47 -16.04
N PRO A 91 11.96 12.51 -17.37
CA PRO A 91 11.52 13.66 -18.14
C PRO A 91 10.01 13.90 -17.95
N LYS A 92 9.62 15.18 -17.91
CA LYS A 92 8.22 15.62 -17.99
C LYS A 92 7.76 15.72 -19.43
#